data_AF-A0A3B6VQZ5-F1
#
_entry.id   AF-A0A3B6VQZ5-F1
#
_cell.length_a   1.000
_cell.length_b   1.000
_cell.length_c   1.000
_cell.angle_alpha   90.00
_cell.angle_beta   90.00
_cell.angle_gamma   90.00
#
_symmetry.space_group_name_H-M   'P 1'
#
loop_
_entity.id
_entity.type
_entity.pdbx_description
1 polymer ?
#
loop_
_entity_poly.entity_id
_entity_poly.type
_entity_poly.pdbx_seq_one_letter_code
_entity_poly.pdbx_strand_id
1 'polypeptide(L)'
;MKTMIIMLILASLLYSYNSKDINNFYNDYYSSSYNIKSIENNNSQTYKNIYSLIKAKTMTDEKEKYNYLKDAINQNKDYEKSNDIDYLISVSELMNYIVYYSGLSEKISFGSKSKDIYKKILEKDNKNFFALLGTGVGYMHAPAIAGGSDKKAFQYFNDALLNAKEKYQKYLSYVWISQYYFKQKDQANYQKYINMCKEIYPNGELLKEALNRNDTKKKTL
;
A
#
# COMPACT_ATOMS: atom_id res chain seq x y z
N MET A 1 -32.91 8.68 -42.13
CA MET A 1 -32.81 9.53 -40.93
C MET A 1 -32.40 8.66 -39.76
N LYS A 2 -31.19 8.91 -39.22
CA LYS A 2 -30.55 8.35 -38.00
C LYS A 2 -30.22 6.86 -37.94
N THR A 3 -29.00 6.55 -38.37
CA THR A 3 -28.10 5.55 -37.78
C THR A 3 -28.04 5.73 -36.26
N MET A 4 -28.45 4.72 -35.49
CA MET A 4 -28.16 4.67 -34.06
C MET A 4 -27.06 3.63 -33.85
N ILE A 5 -25.82 4.13 -33.91
CA ILE A 5 -24.62 3.42 -33.47
C ILE A 5 -24.80 3.20 -31.97
N ILE A 6 -25.13 1.98 -31.56
CA ILE A 6 -24.99 1.53 -30.17
C ILE A 6 -23.50 1.32 -29.94
N MET A 7 -22.77 2.42 -29.77
CA MET A 7 -21.38 2.44 -29.34
C MET A 7 -21.37 2.20 -27.83
N LEU A 8 -20.86 1.04 -27.41
CA LEU A 8 -19.86 0.93 -26.36
C LEU A 8 -20.08 1.79 -25.08
N ILE A 9 -21.24 1.65 -24.42
CA ILE A 9 -21.40 2.06 -23.00
C ILE A 9 -21.54 0.81 -22.09
N LEU A 10 -20.76 -0.23 -22.41
CA LEU A 10 -20.59 -1.42 -21.54
C LEU A 10 -19.13 -1.62 -21.10
N ALA A 11 -18.19 -0.78 -21.55
CA ALA A 11 -16.80 -0.84 -21.13
C ALA A 11 -16.50 -0.13 -19.79
N SER A 12 -17.44 0.66 -19.25
CA SER A 12 -17.27 1.34 -17.96
C SER A 12 -17.75 0.52 -16.74
N LEU A 13 -18.32 -0.67 -16.95
CA LEU A 13 -18.76 -1.58 -15.88
C LEU A 13 -17.88 -2.84 -15.75
N LEU A 14 -16.95 -3.08 -16.67
CA LEU A 14 -16.08 -4.28 -16.66
C LEU A 14 -14.71 -4.06 -16.01
N TYR A 15 -14.38 -2.83 -15.62
CA TYR A 15 -13.26 -2.52 -14.73
C TYR A 15 -13.77 -1.92 -13.42
N SER A 16 -14.89 -2.45 -12.91
CA SER A 16 -15.21 -2.22 -11.50
C SER A 16 -14.05 -2.78 -10.69
N TYR A 17 -13.35 -1.88 -10.02
CA TYR A 17 -12.31 -2.15 -9.03
C TYR A 17 -12.84 -3.15 -7.99
N ASN A 18 -12.61 -4.44 -8.26
CA ASN A 18 -13.06 -5.60 -7.47
C ASN A 18 -12.56 -6.91 -8.11
N SER A 19 -11.26 -7.02 -8.41
CA SER A 19 -10.68 -8.35 -8.54
C SER A 19 -10.78 -9.01 -7.17
N LYS A 20 -11.86 -9.78 -6.97
CA LYS A 20 -12.11 -10.59 -5.77
C LYS A 20 -10.85 -11.37 -5.39
N ASP A 21 -10.06 -11.76 -6.37
CA ASP A 21 -8.80 -12.47 -6.22
C ASP A 21 -7.71 -11.63 -5.53
N ILE A 22 -7.53 -10.35 -5.89
CA ILE A 22 -6.58 -9.46 -5.20
C ILE A 22 -7.03 -9.22 -3.75
N ASN A 23 -8.32 -8.99 -3.52
CA ASN A 23 -8.84 -8.80 -2.16
C ASN A 23 -8.73 -10.07 -1.30
N ASN A 24 -9.05 -11.25 -1.86
CA ASN A 24 -8.84 -12.53 -1.20
C ASN A 24 -7.36 -12.72 -0.86
N PHE A 25 -6.47 -12.47 -1.82
CA PHE A 25 -5.04 -12.56 -1.61
C PHE A 25 -4.57 -11.68 -0.45
N TYR A 26 -4.93 -10.39 -0.42
CA TYR A 26 -4.52 -9.51 0.67
C TYR A 26 -5.14 -9.92 2.02
N ASN A 27 -6.38 -10.40 2.03
CA ASN A 27 -6.99 -10.95 3.25
C ASN A 27 -6.18 -12.14 3.80
N ASP A 28 -5.77 -13.08 2.94
CA ASP A 28 -4.94 -14.23 3.33
C ASP A 28 -3.52 -13.82 3.71
N TYR A 29 -2.94 -12.84 3.01
CA TYR A 29 -1.61 -12.31 3.28
C TYR A 29 -1.54 -11.69 4.67
N TYR A 30 -2.47 -10.80 5.00
CA TYR A 30 -2.47 -10.12 6.30
C TYR A 30 -3.00 -11.00 7.45
N SER A 31 -3.72 -12.08 7.17
CA SER A 31 -4.08 -13.10 8.16
C SER A 31 -2.96 -14.09 8.47
N SER A 32 -1.81 -13.99 7.78
CA SER A 32 -0.71 -14.97 7.85
C SER A 32 -1.07 -16.36 7.32
N SER A 33 -2.05 -16.46 6.41
CA SER A 33 -2.55 -17.73 5.85
C SER A 33 -2.32 -17.88 4.34
N TYR A 34 -1.42 -17.08 3.75
CA TYR A 34 -1.27 -17.00 2.29
C TYR A 34 -0.47 -18.13 1.67
N ASN A 35 -0.83 -18.47 0.43
CA ASN A 35 -0.05 -19.31 -0.47
C ASN A 35 0.40 -18.50 -1.68
N ILE A 36 1.70 -18.18 -1.75
CA ILE A 36 2.28 -17.36 -2.82
C ILE A 36 2.12 -17.98 -4.23
N LYS A 37 1.92 -19.30 -4.34
CA LYS A 37 1.69 -19.97 -5.63
C LYS A 37 0.41 -19.50 -6.33
N SER A 38 -0.56 -19.00 -5.57
CA SER A 38 -1.83 -18.50 -6.12
C SER A 38 -1.65 -17.25 -7.00
N ILE A 39 -0.65 -16.43 -6.71
CA ILE A 39 -0.34 -15.20 -7.46
C ILE A 39 0.78 -15.41 -8.49
N GLU A 40 1.63 -16.42 -8.30
CA GLU A 40 2.74 -16.76 -9.21
C GLU A 40 2.26 -17.15 -10.62
N ASN A 41 1.11 -17.80 -10.72
CA ASN A 41 0.55 -18.26 -12.00
C ASN A 41 -0.14 -17.15 -12.81
N ASN A 42 -0.27 -15.93 -12.27
CA ASN A 42 -0.91 -14.81 -12.96
C ASN A 42 0.14 -13.95 -13.69
N ASN A 43 -0.01 -13.86 -15.01
CA ASN A 43 0.98 -13.19 -15.86
C ASN A 43 0.84 -11.68 -15.95
N SER A 44 -0.20 -11.08 -15.36
CA SER A 44 -0.35 -9.62 -15.34
C SER A 44 0.76 -8.96 -14.53
N GLN A 45 1.16 -7.76 -14.94
CA GLN A 45 2.26 -7.06 -14.29
C GLN A 45 1.94 -6.72 -12.82
N THR A 46 0.67 -6.46 -12.50
CA THR A 46 0.19 -6.24 -11.13
C THR A 46 0.54 -7.41 -10.21
N TYR A 47 0.23 -8.64 -10.62
CA TYR A 47 0.52 -9.83 -9.80
C TYR A 47 2.01 -10.13 -9.72
N LYS A 48 2.77 -9.89 -10.80
CA LYS A 48 4.23 -9.97 -10.79
C LYS A 48 4.84 -9.00 -9.78
N ASN A 49 4.35 -7.76 -9.72
CA ASN A 49 4.81 -6.77 -8.76
C ASN A 49 4.51 -7.19 -7.31
N ILE A 50 3.29 -7.69 -7.04
CA ILE A 50 2.90 -8.21 -5.72
C ILE A 50 3.79 -9.41 -5.33
N TYR A 51 4.00 -10.35 -6.24
CA TYR A 51 4.90 -11.50 -6.01
C TYR A 51 6.32 -11.04 -5.68
N SER A 52 6.87 -10.09 -6.44
CA SER A 52 8.19 -9.52 -6.16
C SER A 52 8.27 -8.86 -4.79
N LEU A 53 7.23 -8.12 -4.38
CA LEU A 53 7.19 -7.51 -3.05
C LEU A 53 7.26 -8.56 -1.92
N ILE A 54 6.50 -9.64 -2.04
CA ILE A 54 6.44 -10.72 -1.04
C ILE A 54 7.76 -11.49 -1.01
N LYS A 55 8.29 -11.86 -2.19
CA LYS A 55 9.59 -12.53 -2.30
C LYS A 55 10.70 -11.67 -1.69
N ALA A 56 10.69 -10.36 -1.92
CA ALA A 56 11.66 -9.46 -1.31
C ALA A 56 11.57 -9.44 0.23
N LYS A 57 10.38 -9.64 0.81
CA LYS A 57 10.20 -9.73 2.27
C LYS A 57 10.79 -11.01 2.88
N THR A 58 10.95 -12.09 2.10
CA THR A 58 11.57 -13.33 2.57
C THR A 58 13.11 -13.33 2.44
N MET A 59 13.67 -12.35 1.73
CA MET A 59 15.13 -12.22 1.55
C MET A 59 15.79 -11.63 2.79
N THR A 60 16.94 -12.18 3.18
CA THR A 60 17.71 -11.74 4.35
C THR A 60 18.81 -10.74 4.00
N ASP A 61 19.49 -10.93 2.86
CA ASP A 61 20.54 -10.00 2.40
C ASP A 61 19.94 -8.70 1.85
N GLU A 62 20.33 -7.55 2.43
CA GLU A 62 19.77 -6.24 2.06
C GLU A 62 20.19 -5.80 0.64
N LYS A 63 21.39 -6.15 0.19
CA LYS A 63 21.90 -5.76 -1.13
C LYS A 63 21.21 -6.56 -2.23
N GLU A 64 21.07 -7.88 -2.04
CA GLU A 64 20.33 -8.75 -2.95
C GLU A 64 18.87 -8.31 -3.05
N LYS A 65 18.24 -8.01 -1.90
CA LYS A 65 16.86 -7.51 -1.84
C LYS A 65 16.69 -6.17 -2.56
N TYR A 66 17.62 -5.24 -2.36
CA TYR A 66 17.62 -3.96 -3.06
C TYR A 66 17.72 -4.16 -4.59
N ASN A 67 18.67 -4.97 -5.06
CA ASN A 67 18.83 -5.24 -6.50
C ASN A 67 17.58 -5.90 -7.08
N TYR A 68 17.03 -6.90 -6.38
CA TYR A 68 15.81 -7.59 -6.80
C TYR A 68 14.60 -6.65 -6.93
N LEU A 69 14.38 -5.78 -5.94
CA LEU A 69 13.32 -4.77 -6.00
C LEU A 69 13.56 -3.75 -7.10
N LYS A 70 14.81 -3.33 -7.31
CA LYS A 70 15.18 -2.38 -8.36
C LYS A 70 14.85 -2.95 -9.74
N ASP A 71 15.20 -4.21 -9.98
CA ASP A 71 14.89 -4.91 -11.22
C ASP A 71 13.38 -5.05 -11.42
N ALA A 72 12.62 -5.40 -10.38
CA ALA A 72 11.16 -5.46 -10.44
C ALA A 72 10.55 -4.09 -10.80
N ILE A 73 11.03 -2.99 -10.20
CA ILE A 73 10.58 -1.64 -10.55
C ILE A 73 10.92 -1.30 -12.00
N ASN A 74 12.11 -1.64 -12.48
CA ASN A 74 12.55 -1.34 -13.85
C ASN A 74 11.75 -2.08 -14.94
N GLN A 75 11.07 -3.19 -14.60
CA GLN A 75 10.16 -3.88 -15.52
C GLN A 75 8.87 -3.10 -15.78
N ASN A 76 8.52 -2.13 -14.93
CA ASN A 76 7.31 -1.32 -15.03
C ASN A 76 7.53 -0.09 -15.92
N LYS A 77 7.89 -0.33 -17.18
CA LYS A 77 8.13 0.75 -18.15
C LYS A 77 6.85 1.52 -18.45
N ASP A 78 6.96 2.85 -18.56
CA ASP A 78 5.86 3.75 -18.93
C ASP A 78 4.61 3.65 -18.03
N TYR A 79 4.75 3.23 -16.76
CA TYR A 79 3.61 3.14 -15.84
C TYR A 79 2.87 4.48 -15.72
N GLU A 80 3.55 5.62 -15.94
CA GLU A 80 2.93 6.95 -15.94
C GLU A 80 1.81 7.09 -16.97
N LYS A 81 1.84 6.31 -18.07
CA LYS A 81 0.81 6.32 -19.12
C LYS A 81 -0.38 5.42 -18.77
N SER A 82 -0.25 4.52 -17.80
CA SER A 82 -1.31 3.58 -17.44
C SER A 82 -2.50 4.25 -16.74
N ASN A 83 -3.70 3.74 -17.00
CA ASN A 83 -4.92 4.12 -16.28
C ASN A 83 -5.41 3.02 -15.33
N ASP A 84 -4.73 1.87 -15.31
CA ASP A 84 -5.04 0.75 -14.43
C ASP A 84 -4.59 1.07 -13.00
N ILE A 85 -5.55 1.25 -12.10
CA ILE A 85 -5.32 1.65 -10.71
C ILE A 85 -4.59 0.54 -9.93
N ASP A 86 -4.96 -0.73 -10.12
CA ASP A 86 -4.33 -1.85 -9.43
C ASP A 86 -2.87 -1.99 -9.83
N TYR A 87 -2.61 -1.85 -11.12
CA TYR A 87 -1.25 -1.81 -11.63
C TYR A 87 -0.44 -0.67 -11.02
N LEU A 88 -0.97 0.55 -11.03
CA LEU A 88 -0.30 1.72 -10.45
C LEU A 88 -0.04 1.55 -8.94
N ILE A 89 -0.99 1.01 -8.18
CA ILE A 89 -0.81 0.70 -6.77
C ILE A 89 0.34 -0.29 -6.59
N SER A 90 0.36 -1.39 -7.34
CA SER A 90 1.43 -2.40 -7.21
C SER A 90 2.83 -1.82 -7.51
N VAL A 91 2.94 -0.88 -8.46
CA VAL A 91 4.19 -0.15 -8.73
C VAL A 91 4.57 0.73 -7.54
N SER A 92 3.61 1.47 -6.98
CA SER A 92 3.85 2.33 -5.82
C SER A 92 4.29 1.55 -4.57
N GLU A 93 3.75 0.35 -4.36
CA GLU A 93 4.14 -0.51 -3.22
C GLU A 93 5.59 -0.98 -3.34
N LEU A 94 6.04 -1.39 -4.53
CA LEU A 94 7.45 -1.69 -4.79
C LEU A 94 8.34 -0.47 -4.53
N MET A 95 7.95 0.70 -5.05
CA MET A 95 8.70 1.94 -4.88
C MET A 95 8.78 2.38 -3.42
N ASN A 96 7.73 2.21 -2.63
CA ASN A 96 7.77 2.54 -1.21
C ASN A 96 8.61 1.54 -0.42
N TYR A 97 8.55 0.25 -0.75
CA TYR A 97 9.28 -0.77 -0.01
C TYR A 97 10.80 -0.72 -0.26
N ILE A 98 11.23 -0.40 -1.48
CA ILE A 98 12.67 -0.27 -1.78
C ILE A 98 13.34 0.87 -1.00
N VAL A 99 12.59 1.92 -0.61
CA VAL A 99 13.10 3.08 0.15
C VAL A 99 13.85 2.65 1.41
N TYR A 100 13.45 1.58 2.10
CA TYR A 100 14.14 1.15 3.32
C TYR A 100 15.61 0.74 3.07
N TYR A 101 15.93 0.33 1.84
CA TYR A 101 17.23 -0.22 1.42
C TYR A 101 17.99 0.72 0.48
N SER A 102 17.38 1.84 0.06
CA SER A 102 17.97 2.78 -0.88
C SER A 102 18.85 3.87 -0.23
N GLY A 103 19.77 4.42 -1.04
CA GLY A 103 20.46 5.68 -0.72
C GLY A 103 19.54 6.91 -0.78
N LEU A 104 19.97 8.04 -0.22
CA LEU A 104 19.12 9.24 -0.06
C LEU A 104 18.49 9.74 -1.39
N SER A 105 19.28 9.81 -2.46
CA SER A 105 18.81 10.27 -3.78
C SER A 105 17.66 9.39 -4.31
N GLU A 106 17.82 8.07 -4.20
CA GLU A 106 16.81 7.12 -4.66
C GLU A 106 15.57 7.10 -3.76
N LYS A 107 15.74 7.27 -2.44
CA LYS A 107 14.60 7.44 -1.52
C LYS A 107 13.71 8.61 -1.93
N ILE A 108 14.33 9.74 -2.29
CA ILE A 108 13.61 10.93 -2.77
C ILE A 108 12.93 10.65 -4.10
N SER A 109 13.64 9.98 -5.03
CA SER A 109 13.11 9.64 -6.36
C SER A 109 11.89 8.71 -6.28
N PHE A 110 12.03 7.57 -5.59
CA PHE A 110 10.96 6.58 -5.45
C PHE A 110 9.78 7.12 -4.62
N GLY A 111 10.06 7.84 -3.54
CA GLY A 111 9.01 8.48 -2.74
C GLY A 111 8.21 9.51 -3.54
N SER A 112 8.88 10.32 -4.36
CA SER A 112 8.20 11.29 -5.23
C SER A 112 7.35 10.62 -6.30
N LYS A 113 7.88 9.60 -6.99
CA LYS A 113 7.12 8.84 -8.00
C LYS A 113 5.89 8.14 -7.42
N SER A 114 6.04 7.51 -6.25
CA SER A 114 4.94 6.89 -5.51
C SER A 114 3.86 7.92 -5.14
N LYS A 115 4.26 9.10 -4.65
CA LYS A 115 3.35 10.21 -4.37
C LYS A 115 2.59 10.67 -5.63
N ASP A 116 3.27 10.80 -6.76
CA ASP A 116 2.63 11.21 -8.02
C ASP A 116 1.62 10.16 -8.52
N ILE A 117 1.92 8.87 -8.34
CA ILE A 117 0.96 7.78 -8.59
C ILE A 117 -0.29 7.95 -7.73
N TYR A 118 -0.14 8.12 -6.41
CA TYR A 118 -1.30 8.29 -5.52
C TYR A 118 -2.11 9.53 -5.86
N LYS A 119 -1.45 10.64 -6.19
CA LYS A 119 -2.14 11.84 -6.66
C LYS A 119 -2.98 11.55 -7.90
N LYS A 120 -2.41 10.90 -8.92
CA LYS A 120 -3.12 10.52 -10.15
C LYS A 120 -4.32 9.61 -9.88
N ILE A 121 -4.20 8.68 -8.93
CA ILE A 121 -5.31 7.80 -8.54
C ILE A 121 -6.40 8.62 -7.84
N LEU A 122 -6.05 9.47 -6.87
CA LEU A 122 -7.02 10.28 -6.11
C LEU A 122 -7.73 11.34 -6.96
N GLU A 123 -7.12 11.80 -8.05
CA GLU A 123 -7.77 12.67 -9.05
C GLU A 123 -8.92 11.94 -9.79
N LYS A 124 -8.86 10.60 -9.90
CA LYS A 124 -9.87 9.78 -10.58
C LYS A 124 -10.85 9.12 -9.61
N ASP A 125 -10.34 8.65 -8.49
CA ASP A 125 -11.06 7.99 -7.42
C ASP A 125 -10.53 8.53 -6.08
N ASN A 126 -11.13 9.64 -5.63
CA ASN A 126 -10.75 10.31 -4.39
C ASN A 126 -11.06 9.49 -3.12
N LYS A 127 -11.72 8.33 -3.27
CA LYS A 127 -12.04 7.39 -2.20
C LYS A 127 -11.19 6.12 -2.26
N ASN A 128 -10.21 6.06 -3.16
CA ASN A 128 -9.38 4.87 -3.31
C ASN A 128 -8.58 4.59 -2.03
N PHE A 129 -8.85 3.44 -1.41
CA PHE A 129 -8.27 3.05 -0.12
C PHE A 129 -6.73 3.10 -0.12
N PHE A 130 -6.09 2.45 -1.08
CA PHE A 130 -4.63 2.34 -1.11
C PHE A 130 -3.96 3.69 -1.36
N ALA A 131 -4.52 4.52 -2.23
CA ALA A 131 -3.97 5.85 -2.49
C ALA A 131 -4.13 6.80 -1.29
N LEU A 132 -5.26 6.73 -0.56
CA LEU A 132 -5.45 7.46 0.69
C LEU A 132 -4.44 6.99 1.74
N LEU A 133 -4.34 5.68 1.97
CA LEU A 133 -3.43 5.10 2.96
C LEU A 133 -1.97 5.45 2.65
N GLY A 134 -1.54 5.20 1.41
CA GLY A 134 -0.17 5.48 0.96
C GLY A 134 0.19 6.96 1.03
N THR A 135 -0.75 7.86 0.73
CA THR A 135 -0.56 9.30 0.91
C THR A 135 -0.38 9.66 2.40
N GLY A 136 -1.17 9.05 3.29
CA GLY A 136 -1.03 9.22 4.73
C GLY A 136 0.34 8.76 5.25
N VAL A 137 0.80 7.59 4.81
CA VAL A 137 2.14 7.05 5.13
C VAL A 137 3.23 8.02 4.66
N GLY A 138 3.11 8.53 3.42
CA GLY A 138 4.02 9.54 2.89
C GLY A 138 4.10 10.80 3.76
N TYR A 139 2.96 11.32 4.22
CA TYR A 139 2.94 12.47 5.13
C TYR A 139 3.57 12.18 6.49
N MET A 140 3.42 10.96 7.02
CA MET A 140 3.93 10.59 8.34
C MET A 140 5.47 10.44 8.36
N HIS A 141 6.05 9.96 7.26
CA HIS A 141 7.51 9.72 7.16
C HIS A 141 8.30 10.85 6.52
N ALA A 142 7.68 11.68 5.68
CA ALA A 142 8.36 12.83 5.12
C ALA A 142 8.77 13.80 6.24
N PRO A 143 9.95 14.44 6.16
CA PRO A 143 10.29 15.51 7.07
C PRO A 143 9.40 16.74 6.82
N ALA A 144 9.19 17.56 7.85
CA ALA A 144 8.34 18.74 7.76
C ALA A 144 8.76 19.70 6.63
N ILE A 145 10.06 19.88 6.40
CA ILE A 145 10.61 20.71 5.31
C ILE A 145 10.25 20.18 3.91
N ALA A 146 10.02 18.87 3.77
CA ALA A 146 9.56 18.25 2.52
C ALA A 146 8.02 18.10 2.46
N GLY A 147 7.30 18.75 3.38
CA GLY A 147 5.84 18.75 3.44
C GLY A 147 5.23 17.65 4.31
N GLY A 148 6.02 16.93 5.11
CA GLY A 148 5.53 15.96 6.08
C GLY A 148 4.65 16.57 7.16
N SER A 149 3.63 15.82 7.61
CA SER A 149 2.68 16.29 8.62
C SER A 149 1.90 15.13 9.23
N ASP A 150 2.13 14.86 10.52
CA ASP A 150 1.38 13.82 11.26
C ASP A 150 -0.12 14.10 11.29
N LYS A 151 -0.51 15.39 11.35
CA LYS A 151 -1.93 15.79 11.31
C LYS A 151 -2.57 15.39 9.97
N LYS A 152 -1.90 15.68 8.85
CA LYS A 152 -2.40 15.28 7.52
C LYS A 152 -2.39 13.75 7.37
N ALA A 153 -1.34 13.09 7.84
CA ALA A 153 -1.27 11.63 7.84
C ALA A 153 -2.49 11.02 8.55
N PHE A 154 -2.80 11.51 9.75
CA PHE A 154 -3.97 11.06 10.49
C PHE A 154 -5.29 11.30 9.77
N GLN A 155 -5.47 12.45 9.10
CA GLN A 155 -6.65 12.72 8.27
C GLN A 155 -6.78 11.67 7.15
N TYR A 156 -5.71 11.43 6.39
CA TYR A 156 -5.70 10.43 5.33
C TYR A 156 -5.92 9.00 5.85
N PHE A 157 -5.41 8.65 7.02
CA PHE A 157 -5.66 7.33 7.62
C PHE A 157 -7.12 7.14 8.01
N ASN A 158 -7.78 8.18 8.52
CA ASN A 158 -9.21 8.13 8.79
C ASN A 158 -10.03 8.09 7.50
N ASP A 159 -9.65 8.84 6.47
CA ASP A 159 -10.31 8.77 5.16
C ASP A 159 -10.16 7.38 4.54
N ALA A 160 -8.97 6.76 4.63
CA ALA A 160 -8.75 5.38 4.20
C ALA A 160 -9.66 4.42 4.99
N LEU A 161 -9.73 4.56 6.32
CA LEU A 161 -10.61 3.74 7.16
C LEU A 161 -12.09 3.86 6.76
N LEU A 162 -12.56 5.09 6.50
CA LEU A 162 -13.95 5.35 6.10
C LEU A 162 -14.29 4.70 4.73
N ASN A 163 -13.29 4.55 3.86
CA ASN A 163 -13.45 3.94 2.55
C ASN A 163 -13.00 2.46 2.50
N ALA A 164 -12.63 1.87 3.63
CA ALA A 164 -12.22 0.47 3.73
C ALA A 164 -13.43 -0.46 3.56
N LYS A 165 -13.43 -1.24 2.49
CA LYS A 165 -14.48 -2.22 2.15
C LYS A 165 -14.12 -3.63 2.61
N GLU A 166 -12.83 -3.91 2.75
CA GLU A 166 -12.30 -5.24 3.09
C GLU A 166 -11.77 -5.32 4.52
N LYS A 167 -11.69 -6.55 5.07
CA LYS A 167 -11.12 -6.78 6.41
C LYS A 167 -9.66 -6.34 6.47
N TYR A 168 -8.85 -6.70 5.48
CA TYR A 168 -7.44 -6.28 5.43
C TYR A 168 -7.28 -4.77 5.36
N GLN A 169 -8.17 -4.07 4.66
CA GLN A 169 -8.13 -2.61 4.55
C GLN A 169 -8.38 -1.95 5.91
N LYS A 170 -9.39 -2.42 6.65
CA LYS A 170 -9.64 -1.95 8.02
C LYS A 170 -8.45 -2.23 8.93
N TYR A 171 -7.91 -3.45 8.87
CA TYR A 171 -6.71 -3.84 9.62
C TYR A 171 -5.52 -2.91 9.33
N LEU A 172 -5.22 -2.65 8.05
CA LEU A 172 -4.16 -1.75 7.64
C LEU A 172 -4.36 -0.33 8.18
N SER A 173 -5.57 0.22 8.06
CA SER A 173 -5.89 1.53 8.63
C SER A 173 -5.69 1.55 10.14
N TYR A 174 -6.14 0.52 10.86
CA TYR A 174 -5.96 0.45 12.32
C TYR A 174 -4.50 0.37 12.73
N VAL A 175 -3.65 -0.38 12.00
CA VAL A 175 -2.20 -0.43 12.25
C VAL A 175 -1.59 0.97 12.12
N TRP A 176 -1.88 1.69 11.05
CA TRP A 176 -1.30 3.02 10.82
C TRP A 176 -1.85 4.08 11.79
N ILE A 177 -3.14 4.01 12.12
CA ILE A 177 -3.74 4.87 13.15
C ILE A 177 -3.11 4.58 14.52
N SER A 178 -2.85 3.31 14.87
CA SER A 178 -2.16 3.00 16.12
C SER A 178 -0.74 3.59 16.12
N GLN A 179 -0.02 3.56 15.00
CA GLN A 179 1.31 4.17 14.91
C GLN A 179 1.27 5.69 15.09
N TYR A 180 0.24 6.35 14.57
CA TYR A 180 0.02 7.77 14.84
C TYR A 180 -0.13 8.03 16.34
N TYR A 181 -1.02 7.30 17.03
CA TYR A 181 -1.23 7.49 18.48
C TYR A 181 -0.03 7.12 19.33
N PHE A 182 0.74 6.11 18.92
CA PHE A 182 2.04 5.80 19.54
C PHE A 182 2.98 7.01 19.46
N LYS A 183 3.10 7.65 18.29
CA LYS A 183 3.92 8.86 18.10
C LYS A 183 3.42 10.04 18.94
N GLN A 184 2.11 10.19 19.10
CA GLN A 184 1.50 11.22 19.96
C GLN A 184 1.56 10.89 21.46
N LYS A 185 2.06 9.71 21.84
CA LYS A 185 2.08 9.21 23.23
C LYS A 185 0.67 9.08 23.85
N ASP A 186 -0.34 8.85 23.02
CA ASP A 186 -1.71 8.57 23.46
C ASP A 186 -1.90 7.06 23.63
N GLN A 187 -1.62 6.57 24.84
CA GLN A 187 -1.66 5.14 25.14
C GLN A 187 -3.06 4.54 25.04
N ALA A 188 -4.10 5.31 25.38
CA ALA A 188 -5.47 4.82 25.38
C ALA A 188 -5.95 4.52 23.95
N ASN A 189 -5.76 5.48 23.03
CA ASN A 189 -6.11 5.26 21.63
C ASN A 189 -5.14 4.30 20.95
N TYR A 190 -3.84 4.33 21.28
CA TYR A 190 -2.90 3.33 20.78
C TYR A 190 -3.40 1.91 21.08
N GLN A 191 -3.70 1.59 22.35
CA GLN A 191 -4.17 0.27 22.73
C GLN A 191 -5.52 -0.09 22.09
N LYS A 192 -6.45 0.87 21.98
CA LYS A 192 -7.73 0.69 21.30
C LYS A 192 -7.54 0.16 19.88
N TYR A 193 -6.71 0.83 19.07
CA TYR A 193 -6.51 0.43 17.68
C TYR A 193 -5.69 -0.86 17.55
N ILE A 194 -4.74 -1.13 18.46
CA ILE A 194 -4.07 -2.43 18.54
C ILE A 194 -5.08 -3.57 18.78
N ASN A 195 -6.05 -3.38 19.68
CA ASN A 195 -7.08 -4.38 19.95
C ASN A 195 -7.97 -4.61 18.72
N MET A 196 -8.39 -3.53 18.04
CA MET A 196 -9.15 -3.62 16.79
C MET A 196 -8.39 -4.35 15.67
N CYS A 197 -7.06 -4.20 15.58
CA CYS A 197 -6.25 -5.01 14.67
C CYS A 197 -6.34 -6.52 15.01
N LYS A 198 -6.20 -6.87 16.29
CA LYS A 198 -6.23 -8.26 16.79
C LYS A 198 -7.61 -8.91 16.63
N GLU A 199 -8.69 -8.13 16.69
CA GLU A 199 -10.05 -8.62 16.39
C GLU A 199 -10.20 -9.06 14.93
N ILE A 200 -9.49 -8.41 14.00
CA ILE A 200 -9.52 -8.79 12.58
C ILE A 200 -8.56 -9.96 12.33
N TYR A 201 -7.28 -9.79 12.70
CA TYR A 201 -6.24 -10.81 12.53
C TYR A 201 -5.45 -10.96 13.84
N PRO A 202 -5.79 -11.97 14.67
CA PRO A 202 -5.12 -12.19 15.96
C PRO A 202 -3.59 -12.34 15.84
N ASN A 203 -3.13 -12.88 14.70
CA ASN A 203 -1.72 -13.18 14.43
C ASN A 203 -1.13 -12.35 13.27
N GLY A 204 -1.73 -11.22 12.88
CA GLY A 204 -1.31 -10.46 11.70
C GLY A 204 0.14 -9.98 11.77
N GLU A 205 0.96 -10.33 10.77
CA GLU A 205 2.41 -10.05 10.76
C GLU A 205 2.75 -8.57 10.82
N LEU A 206 2.01 -7.72 10.09
CA LEU A 206 2.29 -6.28 10.07
C LEU A 206 2.17 -5.64 11.47
N LEU A 207 1.16 -6.06 12.25
CA LEU A 207 0.98 -5.59 13.62
C LEU A 207 2.15 -6.04 14.51
N LYS A 208 2.58 -7.31 14.37
CA LYS A 208 3.75 -7.82 15.11
C LYS A 208 5.00 -7.01 14.77
N GLU A 209 5.22 -6.72 13.49
CA GLU A 209 6.32 -5.87 13.03
C GLU A 209 6.24 -4.47 13.65
N ALA A 210 5.04 -3.87 13.67
CA ALA A 210 4.79 -2.56 14.29
C ALA A 210 5.16 -2.52 15.77
N LEU A 211 4.66 -3.50 16.53
CA LEU A 211 4.93 -3.62 17.96
C LEU A 211 6.42 -3.80 18.22
N ASN A 212 7.08 -4.70 17.48
CA ASN A 212 8.52 -4.93 17.61
C ASN A 212 9.34 -3.65 17.33
N ARG A 213 8.99 -2.87 16.30
CA ARG A 213 9.68 -1.61 15.99
C ARG A 213 9.46 -0.54 17.07
N ASN A 214 8.25 -0.47 17.63
CA ASN A 214 7.94 0.44 18.73
C ASN A 214 8.77 0.12 19.98
N ASP A 215 8.95 -1.17 20.28
CA ASP A 215 9.70 -1.64 21.45
C ASP A 215 11.23 -1.50 21.26
N THR A 216 11.73 -1.80 20.07
CA THR A 216 13.19 -1.84 19.79
C THR A 216 13.78 -0.49 19.37
N LYS A 217 12.96 0.56 19.23
CA LYS A 217 13.33 1.89 18.70
C LYS A 217 14.03 1.86 17.33
N LYS A 218 13.97 0.74 16.60
CA LYS A 218 14.57 0.59 15.27
C LYS A 218 13.60 1.11 14.21
N LYS A 219 13.61 2.43 13.98
CA LYS A 219 12.80 3.17 12.99
C LYS A 219 11.29 2.94 13.16
N THR A 220 10.50 4.00 13.15
CA THR A 220 9.03 3.86 13.08
C THR A 220 8.65 3.03 11.84
N LEU A 221 7.57 2.24 11.94
CA LEU A 221 7.10 1.37 10.85
C LEU A 221 7.14 2.08 9.50
#